data_AF-A0A0G0RFD6-F1
#
_entry.id   AF-A0A0G0RFD6-F1
#
_cell.length_a   1.000
_cell.length_b   1.000
_cell.length_c   1.000
_cell.angle_alpha   90.00
_cell.angle_beta   90.00
_cell.angle_gamma   90.00
#
_symmetry.space_group_name_H-M   'P 1'
#
loop_
_entity.id
_entity.type
_entity.pdbx_description
1 polymer ?
#
loop_
_entity_poly.entity_id
_entity_poly.type
_entity_poly.pdbx_seq_one_letter_code
_entity_poly.pdbx_strand_id
1 'polypeptide(L)' 'MIGFFDSGFGGLTILKEVEKLLPEYSYIYLGDNARAWRNYSARGPI' A
#
# COMPACT_ATOMS: atom_id res chain seq x y z
N MET A 1 -3.11 10.64 -1.71
CA MET A 1 -2.85 9.30 -2.30
C MET A 1 -1.35 9.12 -2.42
N ILE A 2 -0.79 8.04 -1.89
CA ILE A 2 0.66 7.78 -1.84
C ILE A 2 0.97 6.49 -2.59
N GLY A 3 1.89 6.54 -3.56
CA GLY A 3 2.29 5.40 -4.38
C GLY A 3 3.60 4.79 -3.89
N PHE A 4 3.64 3.46 -3.75
CA PHE A 4 4.84 2.68 -3.45
C PHE A 4 5.20 1.84 -4.67
N PHE A 5 6.46 1.94 -5.09
CA PHE A 5 7.02 1.14 -6.18
C PHE A 5 8.20 0.34 -5.63
N ASP A 6 8.19 -0.98 -5.86
CA ASP A 6 9.27 -1.88 -5.44
C ASP A 6 9.54 -2.92 -6.53
N SER A 7 10.82 -3.26 -6.70
CA SER A 7 11.24 -4.30 -7.64
C SER A 7 10.96 -5.72 -7.13
N GLY A 8 10.46 -5.91 -5.91
CA GLY A 8 10.30 -7.23 -5.27
C GLY A 8 9.29 -7.31 -4.10
N PHE A 9 9.57 -8.21 -3.14
CA PHE A 9 8.73 -8.49 -1.96
C PHE A 9 9.04 -7.59 -0.74
N GLY A 10 10.12 -6.79 -0.78
CA GLY A 10 10.59 -6.01 0.35
C GLY A 10 9.69 -4.83 0.69
N GLY A 11 9.05 -4.24 -0.33
CA GLY A 11 8.21 -3.05 -0.19
C GLY A 11 6.90 -3.29 0.55
N LEU A 12 6.43 -4.54 0.67
CA LEU A 12 5.24 -4.89 1.45
C LEU A 12 5.45 -4.70 2.97
N THR A 13 6.68 -4.84 3.45
CA THR A 13 7.00 -4.61 4.87
C THR A 13 6.96 -3.12 5.21
N ILE A 14 7.47 -2.27 4.32
CA ILE A 14 7.42 -0.81 4.49
C ILE A 14 5.98 -0.31 4.41
N LEU A 15 5.20 -0.81 3.44
CA LEU A 15 3.80 -0.44 3.29
C LEU A 15 3.00 -0.71 4.57
N LYS A 16 3.22 -1.86 5.22
CA LYS A 16 2.55 -2.22 6.48
C LYS A 16 2.86 -1.27 7.63
N GLU A 17 4.09 -0.80 7.76
CA GLU A 17 4.45 0.15 8.82
C GLU A 17 3.92 1.56 8.52
N VAL A 18 3.93 1.97 7.25
CA VAL A 18 3.38 3.27 6.82
C VAL A 18 1.85 3.31 7.00
N GLU A 19 1.15 2.22 6.67
CA GLU A 19 -0.30 2.10 6.88
C GLU A 19 -0.68 2.23 8.37
N LYS A 20 0.14 1.71 9.29
CA LYS A 20 -0.07 1.87 10.74
C LYS A 20 0.12 3.31 11.22
N LEU A 21 1.14 4.00 10.70
CA LEU A 21 1.47 5.36 11.13
C LEU A 21 0.54 6.41 10.51
N LEU A 22 0.04 6.16 9.31
CA LEU A 22 -0.73 7.11 8.51
C LEU A 22 -1.96 6.41 7.88
N PRO A 23 -2.92 5.95 8.70
CA PRO A 23 -4.05 5.15 8.22
C PRO A 23 -5.07 5.95 7.39
N GLU A 24 -5.05 7.28 7.46
CA GLU A 24 -5.97 8.17 6.75
C GLU A 24 -5.65 8.34 5.25
N TYR A 25 -4.47 7.92 4.81
CA TYR A 25 -4.05 8.04 3.43
C TYR A 25 -4.38 6.79 2.63
N SER A 26 -4.77 6.98 1.36
CA SER A 26 -4.91 5.89 0.41
C SER A 26 -3.56 5.53 -0.21
N TYR A 27 -3.25 4.23 -0.22
CA TYR A 27 -1.99 3.69 -0.75
C TYR A 27 -2.22 2.84 -2.00
N ILE A 28 -1.30 2.95 -2.95
CA ILE A 28 -1.21 2.09 -4.13
C ILE A 28 0.19 1.46 -4.13
N TYR A 29 0.27 0.14 -4.17
CA TYR A 29 1.53 -0.59 -4.27
C TYR A 29 1.66 -1.21 -5.67
N LEU A 30 2.74 -0.87 -6.37
CA LEU A 30 3.08 -1.38 -7.68
C LEU A 30 4.39 -2.17 -7.55
N GLY A 31 4.27 -3.50 -7.54
CA GLY A 31 5.41 -4.40 -7.46
C GLY A 31 5.75 -4.99 -8.83
N ASP A 32 7.03 -4.95 -9.21
CA ASP A 32 7.52 -5.40 -10.52
C ASP A 32 7.43 -6.94 -10.69
N ASN A 33 7.32 -7.69 -9.58
CA ASN A 33 7.32 -9.16 -9.56
C ASN A 33 6.05 -9.84 -9.01
N ALA A 34 5.06 -9.09 -8.51
CA ALA A 34 3.90 -9.73 -7.87
C ALA A 34 2.59 -9.01 -8.19
N ARG A 35 1.66 -9.79 -8.74
CA ARG A 35 0.23 -9.50 -8.89
C ARG A 35 -0.44 -9.20 -7.54
N ALA A 36 -0.14 -8.05 -6.94
CA ALA A 36 -0.79 -7.58 -5.71
C ALA A 36 -1.69 -6.39 -6.02
N TRP A 37 -2.66 -6.57 -6.91
CA TRP A 37 -3.79 -5.66 -6.99
C TRP A 37 -4.68 -5.90 -5.77
N ARG A 38 -4.47 -5.10 -4.71
CA ARG A 38 -5.32 -5.07 -3.54
C ARG A 38 -5.79 -3.65 -3.33
N ASN A 39 -7.04 -3.37 -3.71
CA ASN A 39 -7.67 -2.08 -3.45
C ASN A 39 -8.05 -1.99 -1.97
N TYR A 40 -7.38 -1.14 -1.23
CA TYR A 40 -7.71 -0.82 0.16
C TYR A 40 -8.78 0.30 0.28
N SER A 41 -9.57 0.54 -0.77
CA SER A 41 -10.61 1.58 -0.81
C SER A 41 -11.93 1.10 -0.19
N ALA A 42 -11.89 0.56 1.02
CA ALA A 42 -13.10 0.15 1.73
C ALA A 42 -13.03 0.52 3.21
N ARG A 43 -13.07 1.83 3.48
CA ARG A 43 -13.69 2.44 4.68
C ARG A 43 -13.61 3.96 4.53
N GLY A 44 -14.68 4.54 4.00
CA GLY A 44 -14.93 5.97 4.12
C GLY A 44 -15.28 6.34 5.57
N PRO A 45 -15.12 7.61 5.95
CA PRO A 45 -15.35 8.10 7.31
C PRO A 45 -16.84 8.03 7.67
N ILE A 46 -17.14 7.53 8.87
CA ILE A 46 -18.34 7.88 9.63
C ILE A 46 -18.20 9.30 10.17
#